data_AF-W5TNS4-F1
#
_entry.id   AF-W5TNS4-F1
#
_cell.length_a   1.000
_cell.length_b   1.000
_cell.length_c   1.000
_cell.angle_alpha   90.00
_cell.angle_beta   90.00
_cell.angle_gamma   90.00
#
_symmetry.space_group_name_H-M   'P 1'
#
loop_
_entity.id
_entity.type
_entity.pdbx_description
1 polymer ?
#
loop_
_entity_poly.entity_id
_entity_poly.type
_entity_poly.pdbx_seq_one_letter_code
_entity_poly.pdbx_strand_id
1 'polypeptide(L)'
;MIDVEAVMALHFERLKVPADALNGDNTYHVQIHWLRDITRRLGIILEDESIPDEVAERIVRGVLYGAPTDEAARLRMRQQDDRMRWLREHTTLGAPVVDDLLGRKSGRE
;
A
#
# COMPACT_ATOMS: atom_id res chain seq x y z
N MET A 1 -9.54 -4.45 -19.83
CA MET A 1 -8.23 -3.84 -19.49
C MET A 1 -8.33 -3.21 -18.12
N ILE A 2 -7.63 -3.78 -17.14
CA ILE A 2 -7.65 -3.31 -15.74
C ILE A 2 -7.08 -1.88 -15.67
N ASP A 3 -7.81 -0.99 -14.99
CA ASP A 3 -7.29 0.34 -14.67
C ASP A 3 -6.33 0.25 -13.46
N VAL A 4 -5.08 -0.08 -13.76
CA VAL A 4 -3.99 -0.21 -12.77
C VAL A 4 -3.79 1.09 -11.98
N GLU A 5 -3.93 2.24 -12.63
CA GLU A 5 -3.76 3.54 -11.98
C GLU A 5 -4.88 3.80 -10.96
N ALA A 6 -6.14 3.45 -11.29
CA ALA A 6 -7.24 3.54 -10.34
C ALA A 6 -7.05 2.61 -9.13
N VAL A 7 -6.59 1.36 -9.35
CA VAL A 7 -6.37 0.42 -8.23
C VAL A 7 -5.20 0.84 -7.35
N MET A 8 -4.13 1.41 -7.93
CA MET A 8 -3.03 1.97 -7.16
C MET A 8 -3.39 3.25 -6.41
N ALA A 9 -4.17 4.15 -7.02
CA ALA A 9 -4.64 5.36 -6.36
C ALA A 9 -5.46 5.02 -5.10
N LEU A 10 -6.36 4.04 -5.23
CA LEU A 10 -7.12 3.49 -4.09
C LEU A 10 -6.19 2.89 -3.02
N HIS A 11 -5.09 2.25 -3.43
CA HIS A 11 -4.10 1.69 -2.52
C HIS A 11 -3.37 2.76 -1.71
N PHE A 12 -2.91 3.83 -2.37
CA PHE A 12 -2.22 4.93 -1.71
C PHE A 12 -3.14 5.75 -0.79
N GLU A 13 -4.38 6.00 -1.22
CA GLU A 13 -5.41 6.61 -0.39
C GLU A 13 -5.62 5.80 0.90
N ARG A 14 -5.74 4.47 0.77
CA ARG A 14 -5.94 3.54 1.87
C ARG A 14 -4.77 3.50 2.85
N LEU A 15 -3.54 3.53 2.35
CA LEU A 15 -2.34 3.58 3.19
C LEU A 15 -2.19 4.92 3.95
N LYS A 16 -3.06 5.91 3.68
CA LYS A 16 -2.98 7.27 4.24
C LYS A 16 -1.59 7.84 4.09
N VAL A 17 -0.93 7.55 2.96
CA VAL A 17 0.37 8.11 2.66
C VAL A 17 0.19 9.62 2.54
N PRO A 18 0.88 10.43 3.36
CA PRO A 18 0.83 11.87 3.24
C PRO A 18 1.30 12.28 1.84
N ALA A 19 0.55 13.14 1.15
CA ALA A 19 0.90 13.59 -0.21
C ALA A 19 2.27 14.28 -0.27
N ASP A 20 2.73 14.79 0.86
CA ASP A 20 4.03 15.37 1.13
C ASP A 20 5.14 14.32 1.37
N ALA A 21 4.83 13.16 1.97
CA ALA A 21 5.77 12.03 2.05
C ALA A 21 6.10 11.47 0.66
N LEU A 22 5.16 11.58 -0.27
CA LEU A 22 5.37 11.26 -1.68
C LEU A 22 6.31 12.22 -2.39
N ASN A 23 6.58 13.44 -1.89
CA ASN A 23 7.38 14.45 -2.57
C ASN A 23 8.80 14.63 -1.99
N GLY A 24 9.05 14.13 -0.77
CA GLY A 24 10.29 14.40 -0.02
C GLY A 24 11.27 13.24 0.07
N ASP A 25 10.86 12.01 -0.23
CA ASP A 25 11.68 10.81 -0.07
C ASP A 25 11.90 10.07 -1.40
N ASN A 26 13.12 10.22 -1.95
CA ASN A 26 13.53 9.57 -3.20
C ASN A 26 13.41 8.04 -3.12
N THR A 27 13.59 7.43 -1.94
CA THR A 27 13.44 5.98 -1.77
C THR A 27 11.99 5.57 -1.96
N TYR A 28 11.08 6.36 -1.40
CA TYR A 28 9.64 6.14 -1.51
C TYR A 28 9.15 6.31 -2.96
N HIS A 29 9.67 7.31 -3.69
CA HIS A 29 9.42 7.46 -5.12
C HIS A 29 9.87 6.25 -5.94
N VAL A 30 11.06 5.71 -5.68
CA VAL A 30 11.59 4.53 -6.40
C VAL A 30 10.71 3.31 -6.11
N GLN A 31 10.29 3.11 -4.87
CA GLN A 31 9.39 2.01 -4.50
C GLN A 31 8.04 2.11 -5.19
N ILE A 32 7.43 3.31 -5.27
CA ILE A 32 6.18 3.54 -5.98
C ILE A 32 6.34 3.31 -7.48
N HIS A 33 7.45 3.80 -8.06
CA HIS A 33 7.75 3.58 -9.47
C HIS A 33 7.87 2.08 -9.77
N TRP A 34 8.56 1.32 -8.92
CA TRP A 34 8.66 -0.14 -9.05
C TRP A 34 7.31 -0.81 -8.91
N LEU A 35 6.49 -0.42 -7.93
CA LEU A 35 5.16 -0.97 -7.74
C LEU A 35 4.26 -0.71 -8.96
N ARG A 36 4.33 0.50 -9.53
CA ARG A 36 3.64 0.87 -10.78
C ARG A 36 4.08 -0.02 -11.94
N ASP A 37 5.38 -0.16 -12.16
CA ASP A 37 5.92 -0.92 -13.28
C ASP A 37 5.58 -2.41 -13.15
N ILE A 38 5.70 -3.00 -11.96
CA ILE A 38 5.32 -4.39 -11.69
C ILE A 38 3.83 -4.59 -11.96
N THR A 39 2.96 -3.71 -11.45
CA THR A 39 1.51 -3.85 -11.59
C THR A 39 1.06 -3.67 -13.04
N ARG A 40 1.69 -2.76 -13.78
CA ARG A 40 1.46 -2.58 -15.21
C ARG A 40 1.87 -3.81 -16.02
N ARG A 41 3.07 -4.35 -15.78
CA ARG A 41 3.54 -5.58 -16.46
C ARG A 41 2.63 -6.76 -16.15
N LEU A 42 2.19 -6.89 -14.91
CA LEU A 42 1.21 -7.89 -14.52
C LEU A 42 -0.11 -7.71 -15.28
N GLY A 43 -0.60 -6.47 -15.43
CA GLY A 43 -1.80 -6.18 -16.23
C GLY A 43 -1.67 -6.65 -17.68
N ILE A 44 -0.52 -6.40 -18.33
CA ILE A 44 -0.24 -6.86 -19.70
C ILE A 44 -0.22 -8.38 -19.78
N ILE A 45 0.47 -9.06 -18.85
CA ILE A 45 0.53 -10.53 -18.82
C ILE A 45 -0.86 -11.14 -18.64
N LEU A 46 -1.69 -10.58 -17.75
CA LEU A 46 -3.05 -11.06 -17.52
C LEU A 46 -3.93 -10.88 -18.77
N GLU A 47 -3.72 -9.81 -19.53
CA GLU A 47 -4.39 -9.58 -20.81
C GLU A 47 -3.93 -10.58 -21.89
N ASP A 48 -2.62 -10.81 -22.01
CA ASP A 48 -2.05 -11.79 -22.95
C ASP A 48 -2.57 -13.21 -22.68
N GLU A 49 -2.74 -13.56 -21.40
CA GLU A 49 -3.30 -14.83 -20.94
C GLU A 49 -4.84 -14.88 -21.00
N SER A 50 -5.49 -13.84 -21.54
CA SER A 50 -6.95 -13.75 -21.68
C SER A 50 -7.71 -13.94 -20.36
N ILE A 51 -7.11 -13.49 -19.25
CA ILE A 51 -7.73 -13.57 -17.93
C ILE A 51 -8.92 -12.60 -17.86
N PRO A 52 -10.10 -13.04 -17.40
CA PRO A 52 -11.24 -12.16 -17.23
C PRO A 52 -10.91 -10.96 -16.32
N ASP A 53 -11.38 -9.76 -16.69
CA ASP A 53 -11.07 -8.51 -15.98
C ASP A 53 -11.35 -8.61 -14.46
N GLU A 54 -12.43 -9.31 -14.06
CA GLU A 54 -12.80 -9.55 -12.66
C GLU A 54 -11.77 -10.40 -11.89
N VAL A 55 -11.19 -11.40 -12.55
CA VAL A 55 -10.15 -12.27 -11.97
C VAL A 55 -8.83 -11.51 -11.91
N ALA A 56 -8.53 -10.77 -12.96
CA ALA A 56 -7.33 -9.98 -13.08
C ALA A 56 -7.30 -8.87 -11.99
N GLU A 57 -8.42 -8.20 -11.74
CA GLU A 57 -8.58 -7.23 -10.65
C GLU A 57 -8.35 -7.87 -9.26
N ARG A 58 -8.87 -9.09 -9.04
CA ARG A 58 -8.62 -9.83 -7.79
C ARG A 58 -7.16 -10.20 -7.61
N ILE A 59 -6.44 -10.54 -8.68
CA ILE A 59 -5.01 -10.83 -8.63
C ILE A 59 -4.22 -9.57 -8.30
N VAL A 60 -4.49 -8.45 -8.99
CA VAL A 60 -3.84 -7.16 -8.73
C VAL A 60 -4.11 -6.71 -7.29
N ARG A 61 -5.34 -6.85 -6.79
CA ARG A 61 -5.68 -6.60 -5.38
C ARG A 61 -4.89 -7.54 -4.45
N GLY A 62 -4.79 -8.81 -4.79
CA GLY A 62 -3.99 -9.79 -4.06
C GLY A 62 -2.53 -9.38 -3.92
N VAL A 63 -1.93 -8.85 -4.99
CA VAL A 63 -0.54 -8.36 -4.99
C VAL A 63 -0.37 -7.11 -4.15
N LEU A 64 -1.25 -6.12 -4.31
CA LEU A 64 -1.12 -4.81 -3.64
C LEU A 64 -1.51 -4.86 -2.16
N TYR A 65 -2.60 -5.55 -1.84
CA TYR A 65 -3.16 -5.59 -0.48
C TYR A 65 -2.82 -6.88 0.27
N GLY A 66 -2.20 -7.85 -0.39
CA GLY A 66 -2.02 -9.20 0.12
C GLY A 66 -3.34 -9.98 0.26
N ALA A 67 -4.45 -9.46 -0.29
CA ALA A 67 -5.79 -10.01 -0.15
C ALA A 67 -6.59 -9.81 -1.45
N PRO A 68 -7.24 -10.86 -2.00
CA PRO A 68 -7.87 -10.80 -3.32
C PRO A 68 -9.25 -10.13 -3.34
N THR A 69 -9.84 -9.84 -2.17
CA THR A 69 -11.16 -9.19 -2.07
C THR A 69 -11.06 -7.86 -1.32
N ASP A 70 -11.97 -6.96 -1.65
CA ASP A 70 -12.00 -5.61 -1.07
C ASP A 70 -12.31 -5.65 0.45
N GLU A 71 -13.14 -6.59 0.87
CA GLU A 71 -13.44 -6.85 2.29
C GLU A 71 -12.23 -7.39 3.06
N ALA A 72 -11.50 -8.35 2.48
CA ALA A 72 -10.30 -8.91 3.10
C ALA A 72 -9.16 -7.88 3.17
N ALA A 73 -9.04 -7.01 2.16
CA ALA A 73 -8.12 -5.87 2.19
C ALA A 73 -8.46 -4.91 3.35
N ARG A 74 -9.74 -4.54 3.52
CA ARG A 74 -10.20 -3.70 4.64
C ARG A 74 -9.95 -4.35 6.01
N LEU A 75 -10.13 -5.67 6.12
CA LEU A 75 -9.85 -6.40 7.35
C LEU A 75 -8.35 -6.36 7.69
N ARG A 76 -7.47 -6.61 6.72
CA ARG A 76 -6.01 -6.50 6.94
C ARG A 76 -5.56 -5.10 7.31
N MET A 77 -6.12 -4.08 6.67
CA MET A 77 -5.83 -2.69 7.04
C MET A 77 -6.22 -2.40 8.49
N ARG A 78 -7.40 -2.85 8.93
CA ARG A 78 -7.82 -2.73 10.34
C ARG A 78 -6.86 -3.47 11.28
N GLN A 79 -6.48 -4.70 10.94
CA GLN A 79 -5.50 -5.46 11.72
C GLN A 79 -4.13 -4.78 11.79
N GLN A 80 -3.70 -4.13 10.71
CA GLN A 80 -2.47 -3.34 10.69
C GLN A 80 -2.61 -2.11 11.59
N ASP A 81 -3.70 -1.35 11.48
CA ASP A 81 -3.97 -0.19 12.34
C ASP A 81 -4.03 -0.58 13.84
N ASP A 82 -4.68 -1.68 14.16
CA ASP A 82 -4.78 -2.21 15.53
C ASP A 82 -3.42 -2.69 16.04
N ARG A 83 -2.64 -3.38 15.20
CA ARG A 83 -1.26 -3.75 15.52
C ARG A 83 -0.39 -2.52 15.77
N MET A 84 -0.56 -1.47 14.97
CA MET A 84 0.19 -0.22 15.14
C MET A 84 -0.18 0.51 16.41
N ARG A 85 -1.47 0.56 16.74
CA ARG A 85 -1.97 1.10 18.01
C ARG A 85 -1.40 0.32 19.19
N TRP A 86 -1.46 -1.00 19.13
CA TRP A 86 -0.89 -1.87 20.15
C TRP A 86 0.61 -1.63 20.33
N LEU A 87 1.37 -1.52 19.24
CA LEU A 87 2.80 -1.20 19.29
C LEU A 87 3.07 0.16 19.95
N ARG A 88 2.26 1.19 19.70
CA ARG A 88 2.41 2.50 20.35
C ARG A 88 2.12 2.47 21.85
N GLU A 89 1.12 1.70 22.25
CA GLU A 89 0.66 1.62 23.65
C GLU A 89 1.52 0.68 24.51
N HIS A 90 2.10 -0.38 23.92
CA HIS A 90 2.71 -1.48 24.67
C HIS A 90 4.21 -1.69 24.38
N THR A 91 4.84 -0.88 23.53
CA THR A 91 6.29 -0.96 23.29
C THR A 91 7.04 0.08 24.11
N THR A 92 8.10 -0.34 24.80
CA THR A 92 9.02 0.50 25.59
C THR A 92 9.89 1.45 24.75
N LEU A 93 9.84 1.36 23.43
CA LEU A 93 10.62 2.18 22.49
C LEU A 93 10.17 3.66 22.46
N GLY A 94 9.05 4.00 23.08
CA GLY A 94 8.51 5.36 23.11
C GLY A 94 7.89 5.77 21.76
N ALA A 95 6.86 6.62 21.81
CA ALA A 95 6.15 7.12 20.63
C ALA A 95 7.06 7.63 19.48
N PRO A 96 8.20 8.32 19.74
CA PRO A 96 9.06 8.83 18.69
C PRO A 96 9.72 7.74 17.84
N VAL A 97 10.18 6.64 18.44
CA VAL A 97 10.85 5.54 17.73
C VAL A 97 9.85 4.74 16.90
N VAL A 98 8.62 4.59 17.41
CA VAL A 98 7.53 3.97 16.66
C VAL A 98 7.14 4.82 15.45
N ASP A 99 7.08 6.15 15.60
CA ASP A 99 6.77 7.05 14.47
C ASP A 99 7.91 7.12 13.44
N ASP A 100 9.17 7.01 13.86
CA ASP A 100 10.34 6.96 12.97
C ASP A 100 10.40 5.65 12.17
N LEU A 101 10.12 4.51 12.80
CA LEU A 101 9.95 3.22 12.11
C LEU A 101 8.79 3.21 11.11
N LEU A 102 7.84 4.14 11.26
CA LEU A 102 6.70 4.33 10.37
C LEU A 102 6.94 5.38 9.29
N GLY A 103 8.14 5.96 9.21
CA GLY A 103 8.47 7.01 8.25
C GLY A 103 7.70 8.31 8.49
N ARG A 104 7.07 8.48 9.66
CA ARG A 104 6.38 9.71 10.05
C ARG A 104 7.37 10.53 10.87
N LYS A 105 8.15 11.37 10.20
CA LYS A 105 9.06 12.28 10.90
C LYS A 105 8.26 13.06 11.94
N SER A 106 8.57 12.82 13.22
CA SER A 106 8.15 13.68 14.30
C SER A 106 8.79 15.05 14.04
N GLY A 107 8.00 15.98 13.53
CA GLY A 107 8.39 17.38 13.39
C GLY A 107 8.67 17.93 14.79
N ARG A 108 9.95 17.98 15.15
CA ARG A 108 10.45 18.84 16.21
C ARG A 108 10.74 20.20 15.59
N GLU A 109 9.85 21.15 15.82
CA GLU A 109 10.24 22.55 16.06
C GLU A 109 10.73 22.69 17.51
#